data_AF-A0A822DSV6-F1
#
_entry.id   AF-A0A822DSV6-F1
#
_cell.length_a   1.000
_cell.length_b   1.000
_cell.length_c   1.000
_cell.angle_alpha   90.00
_cell.angle_beta   90.00
_cell.angle_gamma   90.00
#
_symmetry.space_group_name_H-M   'P 1'
#
loop_
_entity.id
_entity.type
_entity.pdbx_description
1 polymer ?
#
loop_
_entity_poly.entity_id
_entity_poly.type
_entity_poly.pdbx_seq_one_letter_code
_entity_poly.pdbx_strand_id
1 'polypeptide(L)' 'MTLESLMNKSIREIFEYLSTDDVLRAFYGLDTRLNVLICDHIENHDGLFQCISKPLFDKICIEYLPKNQHR' A
#
# COMPACT_ATOMS: atom_id res chain seq x y z
N MET A 1 7.18 -17.09 15.31
CA MET A 1 6.13 -16.64 14.37
C MET A 1 4.97 -16.11 15.20
N THR A 2 4.58 -14.85 15.03
CA THR A 2 3.46 -14.24 15.78
C THR A 2 2.20 -14.24 14.91
N LEU A 3 1.01 -14.19 15.53
CA LEU A 3 -0.26 -14.06 14.81
C LEU A 3 -0.26 -12.83 13.88
N GLU A 4 0.32 -11.72 14.36
CA GLU A 4 0.51 -10.51 13.57
C GLU A 4 1.38 -10.74 12.33
N SER A 5 2.52 -11.43 12.47
CA SER A 5 3.38 -11.75 11.33
C SER A 5 2.68 -12.64 10.31
N LEU A 6 1.82 -13.56 10.76
CA LEU A 6 1.01 -14.38 9.88
C LEU A 6 -0.02 -13.54 9.12
N MET A 7 -0.76 -12.67 9.81
CA MET A 7 -1.76 -11.79 9.17
C MET A 7 -1.10 -10.85 8.15
N ASN A 8 0.03 -10.24 8.51
CA ASN A 8 0.76 -9.35 7.60
C ASN A 8 1.21 -10.09 6.34
N LYS A 9 1.62 -11.36 6.46
CA LYS A 9 1.98 -12.19 5.31
C LYS A 9 0.77 -12.51 4.44
N SER A 10 -0.37 -12.90 5.03
CA SER A 10 -1.59 -13.18 4.28
C SER A 10 -2.12 -11.94 3.54
N ILE A 11 -2.06 -10.76 4.16
CA ILE A 11 -2.45 -9.50 3.52
C ILE A 11 -1.55 -9.20 2.32
N ARG A 12 -0.23 -9.39 2.46
CA ARG A 12 0.70 -9.21 1.33
C ARG A 12 0.44 -10.18 0.20
N GLU A 13 0.18 -11.45 0.51
CA GLU A 13 -0.20 -12.43 -0.50
C GLU A 13 -1.47 -12.01 -1.25
N ILE A 14 -2.42 -11.31 -0.62
CA ILE A 14 -3.59 -10.75 -1.32
C ILE A 14 -3.18 -9.64 -2.30
N PHE A 15 -2.23 -8.78 -1.93
CA PHE A 15 -1.77 -7.69 -2.81
C PHE A 15 -1.16 -8.19 -4.12
N GLU A 16 -0.50 -9.36 -4.11
CA GLU A 16 0.05 -10.01 -5.31
C GLU A 16 -1.01 -10.34 -6.39
N TYR A 17 -2.30 -10.42 -6.01
CA TYR A 17 -3.41 -10.67 -6.94
C TYR A 17 -4.10 -9.40 -7.43
N LEU A 18 -3.69 -8.23 -6.95
CA LEU A 18 -4.27 -6.93 -7.27
C LEU A 18 -3.24 -6.06 -7.99
N SER A 19 -3.70 -5.16 -8.84
CA SER A 19 -2.78 -4.15 -9.40
C SER A 19 -2.36 -3.16 -8.31
N THR A 20 -1.17 -2.57 -8.44
CA THR A 20 -0.68 -1.54 -7.51
C THR A 20 -1.69 -0.40 -7.33
N ASP A 21 -2.37 0.01 -8.42
CA ASP A 21 -3.43 1.01 -8.38
C ASP A 21 -4.65 0.55 -7.57
N ASP A 22 -5.09 -0.70 -7.73
CA ASP A 22 -6.22 -1.26 -6.97
C ASP A 22 -5.88 -1.36 -5.48
N VAL A 23 -4.66 -1.81 -5.15
CA VAL A 23 -4.18 -1.89 -3.76
C VAL A 23 -4.17 -0.50 -3.12
N LEU A 24 -3.61 0.48 -3.81
CA LEU A 24 -3.56 1.85 -3.30
C LEU A 24 -4.96 2.43 -3.13
N ARG A 25 -5.82 2.32 -4.14
CA ARG A 25 -7.15 2.93 -4.08
C ARG A 25 -8.06 2.29 -3.03
N ALA A 26 -7.95 0.98 -2.81
CA ALA A 26 -8.81 0.26 -1.89
C ALA A 26 -8.32 0.34 -0.43
N PHE A 27 -7.01 0.32 -0.20
CA PHE A 27 -6.46 0.11 1.15
C PHE A 27 -5.65 1.29 1.71
N TYR A 28 -5.14 2.18 0.85
CA TYR A 28 -4.32 3.30 1.29
C TYR A 28 -5.17 4.33 2.05
N GLY A 29 -4.75 4.67 3.26
CA GLY A 29 -5.43 5.62 4.15
C GLY A 29 -6.48 4.99 5.07
N LEU A 30 -6.79 3.70 4.93
CA LEU A 30 -7.73 3.00 5.84
C LEU A 30 -7.12 2.78 7.22
N ASP A 31 -5.86 2.35 7.26
CA ASP A 31 -5.13 2.09 8.50
C ASP A 31 -3.64 2.34 8.29
N THR A 32 -2.98 2.89 9.32
CA THR A 32 -1.57 3.26 9.24
C THR A 32 -0.65 2.05 9.09
N ARG A 33 -1.01 0.87 9.61
CA ARG A 33 -0.27 -0.38 9.44
C ARG A 33 -0.47 -0.95 8.04
N LEU A 34 -1.68 -0.85 7.49
CA LEU A 34 -1.93 -1.23 6.09
C LEU A 34 -1.08 -0.37 5.14
N ASN A 35 -1.01 0.94 5.37
CA ASN A 35 -0.15 1.82 4.55
C ASN A 35 1.31 1.37 4.55
N VAL A 36 1.84 0.93 5.70
CA VAL A 36 3.21 0.39 5.78
C VAL A 36 3.35 -0.89 4.96
N LEU A 37 2.37 -1.80 5.02
CA LEU A 37 2.40 -3.03 4.23
C LEU A 37 2.32 -2.77 2.72
N ILE A 38 1.52 -1.79 2.31
CA ILE A 38 1.38 -1.37 0.92
C ILE A 38 2.68 -0.75 0.41
N CYS A 39 3.28 0.17 1.17
CA CYS A 39 4.58 0.77 0.81
C CYS A 39 5.65 -0.31 0.65
N ASP A 40 5.77 -1.22 1.63
CA ASP A 40 6.78 -2.28 1.57
C ASP A 40 6.51 -3.29 0.44
N HIS A 41 5.24 -3.59 0.11
CA HIS A 41 4.92 -4.40 -1.06
C HIS A 41 5.37 -3.71 -2.36
N ILE A 42 5.03 -2.44 -2.55
CA ILE A 42 5.33 -1.69 -3.77
C ILE A 42 6.84 -1.44 -3.95
N GLU A 43 7.57 -1.15 -2.87
CA GLU A 43 9.04 -0.98 -2.90
C GLU A 43 9.76 -2.27 -3.33
N ASN A 44 9.27 -3.43 -2.88
CA ASN A 44 9.90 -4.71 -3.17
C ASN A 44 9.45 -5.36 -4.48
N HIS A 45 8.24 -5.05 -4.97
CA HIS A 45 7.65 -5.76 -6.11
C HIS A 45 7.86 -5.05 -7.44
N ASP A 46 7.63 -3.73 -7.51
CA ASP A 46 7.60 -3.01 -8.79
C ASP A 46 8.91 -2.26 -9.12
N GLY A 47 9.82 -2.07 -8.15
CA GLY A 47 11.09 -1.34 -8.34
C GLY A 47 10.93 0.17 -8.66
N LEU A 48 9.77 0.58 -9.18
CA LEU A 48 9.41 1.95 -9.57
C LEU A 48 9.48 2.94 -8.41
N PHE A 49 9.29 2.47 -7.18
CA PHE A 49 9.24 3.30 -5.97
C PHE A 49 10.45 3.12 -5.05
N GLN A 50 11.46 2.32 -5.43
CA GLN A 50 12.67 2.11 -4.61
C GLN A 50 13.44 3.39 -4.26
N CYS A 51 13.22 4.48 -4.99
CA CYS A 51 13.87 5.77 -4.74
C CYS A 51 12.91 6.85 -4.21
N ILE A 52 11.64 6.51 -3.96
CA ILE A 52 10.64 7.48 -3.50
C ILE A 52 10.53 7.36 -1.99
N SER A 53 10.78 8.47 -1.28
CA SER A 53 10.60 8.49 0.17
C SER A 53 9.12 8.32 0.53
N LYS A 54 8.81 7.63 1.62
CA LYS A 54 7.42 7.46 2.10
C LYS A 54 6.61 8.77 2.12
N PRO A 55 7.13 9.94 2.58
CA PRO A 55 6.38 11.19 2.52
C PRO A 55 6.05 11.66 1.09
N LEU A 56 6.94 11.41 0.13
CA LEU A 56 6.71 11.72 -1.28
C LEU A 56 5.71 10.74 -1.90
N PHE A 57 5.80 9.46 -1.54
CA PHE A 57 4.82 8.44 -1.89
C PHE A 57 3.43 8.79 -1.37
N ASP A 58 3.34 9.17 -0.10
CA ASP A 58 2.10 9.60 0.53
C ASP A 58 1.51 10.83 -0.18
N LYS A 59 2.36 11.79 -0.57
CA LYS A 59 1.94 12.96 -1.34
C LYS A 59 1.42 12.56 -2.73
N ILE A 60 2.10 11.67 -3.45
CA ILE A 60 1.65 11.15 -4.76
C ILE A 60 0.32 10.43 -4.59
N CYS A 61 0.17 9.60 -3.56
CA CYS A 61 -1.09 8.92 -3.28
C CYS A 61 -2.21 9.93 -3.02
N ILE A 62 -2.00 10.96 -2.22
CA ILE A 62 -3.00 12.01 -1.95
C ILE A 62 -3.34 12.82 -3.21
N GLU A 63 -2.37 13.05 -4.09
CA GLU A 63 -2.48 13.91 -5.27
C GLU A 63 -3.10 13.17 -6.48
N TYR A 64 -2.81 11.88 -6.64
CA TYR A 64 -3.19 11.06 -7.80
C TYR A 64 -4.22 9.98 -7.50
N LEU A 65 -4.31 9.46 -6.27
CA LEU A 65 -5.51 8.70 -5.93
C LEU A 65 -6.66 9.70 -5.89
N PRO A 66 -7.74 9.47 -6.65
CA PRO A 66 -8.90 10.32 -6.53
C PRO A 66 -9.25 10.37 -5.05
N LYS A 67 -9.32 11.59 -4.47
CA LYS A 67 -9.95 11.78 -3.16
C LYS A 67 -11.25 11.00 -3.27
N ASN A 68 -11.36 9.87 -2.58
CA ASN A 68 -12.58 9.11 -2.57
C ASN A 68 -13.62 10.06 -1.97
N GLN A 69 -14.33 10.74 -2.86
CA GLN A 69 -15.54 11.48 -2.59
C GLN A 69 -16.61 10.41 -2.33
N HIS A 70 -16.58 9.84 -1.13
CA HIS A 70 -17.69 9.07 -0.60
C HIS A 70 -17.84 9.51 0.85
N ARG A 71 -18.89 10.23 1.25
CA ARG A 71 -20.32 9.90 1.10
C ARG A 71 -20.65 8.59 1.78
#